data_AF-A0A1J3IFE9-F1
#
_entry.id   AF-A0A1J3IFE9-F1
#
_cell.length_a   1.000
_cell.length_b   1.000
_cell.length_c   1.000
_cell.angle_alpha   90.00
_cell.angle_beta   90.00
_cell.angle_gamma   90.00
#
_symmetry.space_group_name_H-M   'P 1'
#
loop_
_entity.id
_entity.type
_entity.pdbx_description
1 polymer ?
#
loop_
_entity_poly.entity_id
_entity_poly.type
_entity_poly.pdbx_seq_one_letter_code
_entity_poly.pdbx_strand_id
1 'polypeptide(L)' 'MEDRERVCCLSRCRVKLLEISGYGGSIGELKQMRHFLGKLECLETVKIGVEEDINTSNYLRANLMALPRVSSKCK' A
#
# COMPACT_ATOMS: atom_id res chain seq x y z
N MET A 1 15.02 -26.31 -7.37
CA MET A 1 14.35 -25.45 -8.36
C MET A 1 14.38 -24.06 -7.77
N GLU A 2 15.44 -23.30 -8.05
CA GLU A 2 15.54 -21.91 -7.58
C GLU A 2 14.58 -21.10 -8.43
N ASP A 3 13.45 -20.71 -7.83
CA ASP A 3 12.61 -19.65 -8.37
C ASP A 3 13.49 -18.40 -8.48
N ARG A 4 13.98 -18.12 -9.68
CA ARG A 4 14.53 -16.81 -10.03
C ARG A 4 13.34 -15.84 -10.00
N GLU A 5 12.98 -15.42 -8.80
CA GLU A 5 11.96 -14.42 -8.54
C GLU A 5 12.33 -13.22 -9.41
N ARG A 6 11.55 -12.98 -10.48
CA ARG A 6 11.79 -11.84 -11.37
C ARG A 6 11.77 -10.60 -10.48
N VAL A 7 12.94 -9.96 -10.33
CA VAL A 7 13.10 -8.78 -9.50
C VAL A 7 12.05 -7.76 -9.92
N CYS A 8 11.06 -7.52 -9.05
CA CYS A 8 9.98 -6.59 -9.35
C CYS A 8 10.58 -5.18 -9.46
N CYS A 9 10.19 -4.40 -10.46
CA CYS A 9 10.67 -3.03 -10.61
C CYS A 9 10.44 -2.17 -9.34
N LEU A 10 9.37 -2.46 -8.58
CA LEU A 10 9.03 -1.78 -7.34
C LEU A 10 10.04 -2.01 -6.21
N SER A 11 10.76 -3.14 -6.18
CA SER A 11 11.79 -3.35 -5.14
C SER A 11 12.97 -2.40 -5.32
N ARG A 12 13.19 -1.91 -6.54
CA ARG A 12 14.22 -0.92 -6.85
C ARG A 12 13.73 0.53 -6.66
N CYS A 13 12.45 0.74 -6.42
CA CYS A 13 11.88 2.06 -6.17
C CYS A 13 12.26 2.55 -4.77
N ARG A 14 13.02 3.64 -4.70
CA ARG A 14 13.44 4.27 -3.44
C ARG A 14 12.40 5.26 -2.90
N VAL A 15 11.14 4.82 -2.85
CA VAL A 15 10.04 5.61 -2.29
C VAL A 15 10.02 5.41 -0.78
N LYS A 16 10.24 6.49 -0.02
CA LYS A 16 10.16 6.48 1.45
C LYS A 16 8.77 6.82 1.98
N LEU A 17 8.12 7.80 1.36
CA LEU A 17 6.80 8.26 1.74
C LEU A 17 5.86 8.16 0.54
N LEU A 18 4.70 7.55 0.76
CA LEU A 18 3.59 7.57 -0.18
C LEU A 18 2.40 8.27 0.47
N GLU A 19 1.86 9.26 -0.21
CA GLU A 19 0.65 9.96 0.21
C GLU A 19 -0.42 9.84 -0.86
N ILE A 20 -1.61 9.40 -0.46
CA ILE A 20 -2.80 9.26 -1.30
C ILE A 20 -3.87 10.12 -0.67
N SER A 21 -4.31 11.17 -1.37
CA SER A 21 -5.45 11.99 -0.97
C SER A 21 -6.72 11.47 -1.61
N GLY A 22 -7.83 11.49 -0.88
CA GLY A 22 -9.16 11.16 -1.42
C GLY A 22 -9.29 9.73 -1.97
N TYR A 23 -8.79 8.72 -1.25
CA TYR A 23 -8.97 7.33 -1.64
C TYR A 23 -10.47 6.98 -1.70
N GLY A 24 -11.00 6.79 -2.91
CA GLY A 24 -12.36 6.33 -3.19
C GLY A 24 -12.41 4.94 -3.84
N GLY A 25 -11.29 4.22 -3.86
CA GLY A 25 -11.18 2.91 -4.52
C GLY A 25 -11.96 1.79 -3.81
N SER A 26 -12.33 0.78 -4.59
CA SER A 26 -12.97 -0.45 -4.14
C SER A 26 -12.08 -1.29 -3.21
N ILE A 27 -12.69 -2.30 -2.56
CA ILE A 27 -11.96 -3.31 -1.77
C ILE A 27 -10.98 -4.10 -2.66
N GLY A 28 -11.30 -4.30 -3.94
CA GLY A 28 -10.42 -4.96 -4.90
C GLY A 28 -9.14 -4.17 -5.14
N GLU A 29 -9.28 -2.86 -5.40
CA GLU A 29 -8.15 -1.94 -5.57
C GLU A 29 -7.32 -1.83 -4.29
N LEU A 30 -7.96 -1.89 -3.11
CA LEU A 30 -7.26 -1.91 -1.83
C LEU A 30 -6.35 -3.13 -1.67
N LYS A 31 -6.82 -4.32 -2.10
CA LYS A 31 -6.00 -5.54 -2.12
C LYS A 31 -4.81 -5.43 -3.06
N GLN A 32 -4.99 -4.82 -4.23
CA GLN A 32 -3.91 -4.57 -5.17
C GLN A 32 -2.88 -3.59 -4.60
N MET A 33 -3.36 -2.50 -3.98
CA MET A 33 -2.50 -1.54 -3.31
C MET A 33 -1.65 -2.21 -2.23
N ARG A 34 -2.25 -3.04 -1.37
CA ARG A 34 -1.49 -3.83 -0.36
C ARG A 34 -0.35 -4.62 -0.99
N HIS A 35 -0.59 -5.28 -2.13
CA HIS A 35 0.43 -6.05 -2.85
C HIS A 35 1.57 -5.18 -3.38
N PHE A 36 1.26 -3.99 -3.91
CA PHE A 36 2.28 -3.06 -4.40
C PHE A 36 3.11 -2.47 -3.26
N LEU A 37 2.48 -2.05 -2.16
CA LEU A 37 3.16 -1.51 -0.99
C LEU A 37 4.16 -2.51 -0.41
N GLY A 38 3.80 -3.80 -0.35
CA GLY A 38 4.70 -4.86 0.12
C GLY A 38 5.94 -5.08 -0.76
N LYS A 39 5.97 -4.54 -1.98
CA LYS A 39 7.11 -4.64 -2.90
C LYS A 39 8.03 -3.42 -2.88
N LEU A 40 7.62 -2.32 -2.24
CA LEU A 40 8.43 -1.10 -2.12
C LEU A 40 9.39 -1.25 -0.93
N GLU A 41 10.62 -1.73 -1.17
CA GLU A 41 11.53 -2.11 -0.08
C GLU A 41 11.93 -0.94 0.84
N CYS A 42 12.01 0.27 0.30
CA CYS A 42 12.38 1.49 1.05
C CYS A 42 11.20 2.26 1.65
N LEU A 43 9.98 1.71 1.60
CA LEU A 43 8.79 2.42 2.06
C LEU A 43 8.74 2.48 3.59
N GLU A 44 8.71 3.69 4.12
CA GLU A 44 8.73 3.99 5.56
C GLU A 44 7.39 4.55 6.06
N THR A 45 6.63 5.25 5.20
CA THR A 45 5.37 5.89 5.60
C THR A 45 4.35 5.85 4.48
N VAL A 46 3.12 5.49 4.84
CA VAL A 46 1.94 5.55 3.96
C VAL A 46 0.88 6.41 4.63
N LYS A 47 0.50 7.51 3.97
CA LYS A 47 -0.60 8.39 4.38
C LYS A 47 -1.74 8.22 3.39
N ILE A 48 -2.94 7.93 3.89
CA ILE A 48 -4.12 7.78 3.05
C ILE A 48 -5.23 8.64 3.64
N GLY A 49 -5.56 9.71 2.93
CA GLY A 49 -6.82 10.42 3.09
C GLY A 49 -7.91 9.63 2.36
N VAL A 50 -9.09 9.53 2.97
CA VAL A 50 -10.26 8.88 2.37
C VAL A 50 -11.21 9.97 1.90
N GLU A 51 -11.86 9.77 0.76
CA GLU A 51 -12.88 10.68 0.30
C GLU A 51 -14.02 10.77 1.33
N GLU A 52 -14.47 11.98 1.66
CA GLU A 52 -15.53 12.22 2.64
C GLU A 52 -16.92 11.90 2.07
N ASP A 53 -17.08 10.75 1.41
CA ASP A 53 -18.42 10.29 1.05
C ASP A 53 -19.07 9.61 2.27
N ILE A 54 -20.37 9.83 2.43
CA ILE A 54 -21.23 9.38 3.54
C ILE A 54 -21.19 7.85 3.68
N ASN A 55 -20.85 7.16 2.59
CA ASN A 55 -20.72 5.70 2.51
C ASN A 55 -19.32 5.15 2.79
N THR A 56 -18.38 5.95 3.27
CA THR A 56 -17.09 5.45 3.75
C THR A 56 -17.32 4.53 4.96
N SER A 57 -17.50 3.25 4.67
CA SER A 57 -17.83 2.26 5.68
C SER A 57 -16.69 2.13 6.69
N ASN A 58 -17.05 1.88 7.96
CA ASN A 58 -16.07 1.54 8.99
C ASN A 58 -15.17 0.36 8.57
N TYR A 59 -15.70 -0.54 7.74
CA TYR A 59 -14.96 -1.63 7.12
C TYR A 59 -13.82 -1.14 6.22
N LEU A 60 -14.07 -0.16 5.35
CA LEU A 60 -13.02 0.43 4.49
C LEU A 60 -11.91 1.07 5.34
N ARG A 61 -12.29 1.88 6.34
CA ARG A 61 -11.32 2.50 7.26
C ARG A 61 -10.47 1.46 7.99
N ALA A 62 -11.08 0.37 8.48
CA ALA A 62 -10.35 -0.71 9.15
C ALA A 62 -9.33 -1.37 8.21
N ASN A 63 -9.71 -1.64 6.96
CA ASN A 63 -8.79 -2.25 5.98
C ASN A 63 -7.65 -1.32 5.58
N LEU A 64 -7.89 -0.01 5.46
CA LEU A 64 -6.87 1.01 5.21
C LEU A 64 -5.87 1.11 6.36
N MET A 65 -6.37 1.07 7.61
CA MET A 65 -5.51 1.05 8.81
C MET A 65 -4.62 -0.20 8.86
N ALA A 66 -5.07 -1.31 8.28
CA ALA A 66 -4.33 -2.57 8.22
C ALA A 66 -3.32 -2.66 7.07
N LEU A 67 -3.13 -1.60 6.28
CA LEU A 67 -2.12 -1.59 5.22
C LEU A 67 -0.70 -1.59 5.81
N PRO A 68 0.27 -2.23 5.13
CA PRO A 68 1.66 -2.14 5.53
C PRO A 68 2.13 -0.68 5.43
N ARG A 69 2.39 -0.06 6.58
CA ARG A 69 2.89 1.32 6.68
C ARG A 69 4.41 1.41 6.48
N VAL A 70 5.08 0.29 6.67
CA VAL A 70 6.52 0.12 6.60
C VAL A 70 6.79 -1.19 5.89
N SER A 71 7.73 -1.18 4.94
CA SER A 71 8.33 -2.40 4.43
C SER A 71 9.15 -3.04 5.54
N SER A 72 8.90 -4.32 5.83
CA SER A 72 9.72 -5.10 6.76
C SER A 72 11.16 -5.31 6.27
N LYS A 73 11.45 -4.91 5.02
CA LYS A 73 12.77 -4.98 4.38
C LYS A 73 13.52 -3.64 4.39
N CYS A 74 12.90 -2.57 4.90
CA CYS A 74 13.53 -1.26 5.01
C CYS A 74 14.57 -1.33 6.13
N LYS A 75 15.86 -1.43 5.76
CA LYS A 75 17.00 -1.44 6.68
C LYS A 75 17.46 -0.04 7.05
#